data_AF-A0A367P7C9-F1
#
_entry.id   AF-A0A367P7C9-F1
#
_cell.length_a   1.000
_cell.length_b   1.000
_cell.length_c   1.000
_cell.angle_alpha   90.00
_cell.angle_beta   90.00
_cell.angle_gamma   90.00
#
_symmetry.space_group_name_H-M   'P 1'
#
loop_
_entity.id
_entity.type
_entity.pdbx_description
1 polymer ?
#
loop_
_entity_poly.entity_id
_entity_poly.type
_entity_poly.pdbx_seq_one_letter_code
_entity_poly.pdbx_strand_id
1 'polypeptide(L)'
;EHHGQTFGAVLSAFSDQVSKTGKARNRLHALEKAHRKAGRIAKAERIRKCNLGRVKLQARRDRTKQRLRTIAYQSAHTIVDKAAMVGSEDLTSPIKGKSQWRHYNRRMSAWAKGVLAQALDEVCTQRGATHVVV
;
A
#
# COMPACT_ATOMS: atom_id res chain seq x y z
N GLU A 1 -10.96 -2.15 23.16
CA GLU A 1 -11.56 -2.84 21.99
C GLU A 1 -10.68 -2.62 20.76
N HIS A 2 -10.65 -3.55 19.80
CA HIS A 2 -9.80 -3.44 18.61
C HIS A 2 -10.62 -3.04 17.38
N HIS A 3 -10.21 -1.96 16.71
CA HIS A 3 -10.83 -1.43 15.49
C HIS A 3 -10.00 -1.81 14.25
N GLY A 4 -10.63 -1.95 13.08
CA GLY A 4 -9.91 -2.11 11.81
C GLY A 4 -9.12 -3.41 11.64
N GLN A 5 -9.54 -4.49 12.31
CA GLN A 5 -8.81 -5.77 12.38
C GLN A 5 -8.39 -6.35 11.01
N THR A 6 -9.12 -6.05 9.94
CA THR A 6 -8.84 -6.52 8.58
C THR A 6 -7.78 -5.70 7.84
N PHE A 7 -7.42 -4.50 8.31
CA PHE A 7 -6.51 -3.58 7.61
C PHE A 7 -5.14 -4.22 7.35
N GLY A 8 -4.52 -4.78 8.39
CA GLY A 8 -3.21 -5.42 8.31
C GLY A 8 -3.20 -6.64 7.39
N ALA A 9 -4.27 -7.43 7.38
CA ALA A 9 -4.41 -8.60 6.51
C ALA A 9 -4.52 -8.19 5.03
N VAL A 10 -5.34 -7.18 4.71
CA VAL A 10 -5.49 -6.64 3.36
C VAL A 10 -4.18 -6.05 2.84
N LEU A 11 -3.48 -5.28 3.67
CA LEU A 11 -2.19 -4.67 3.33
C LEU A 11 -1.12 -5.73 3.07
N SER A 12 -1.05 -6.75 3.93
CA SER A 12 -0.07 -7.84 3.80
C SER A 12 -0.32 -8.68 2.54
N ALA A 13 -1.57 -9.09 2.30
CA ALA A 13 -1.93 -9.86 1.12
C ALA A 13 -1.59 -9.12 -0.18
N PHE A 14 -1.90 -7.82 -0.25
CA PHE A 14 -1.55 -6.99 -1.40
C PHE A 14 -0.03 -6.89 -1.59
N SER A 15 0.71 -6.60 -0.51
CA SER A 15 2.16 -6.45 -0.54
C SER A 15 2.87 -7.72 -1.04
N ASP A 16 2.41 -8.89 -0.59
CA ASP A 16 2.99 -10.17 -0.99
C ASP A 16 2.61 -10.54 -2.43
N GLN A 17 1.39 -10.23 -2.85
CA GLN A 17 0.95 -10.38 -4.23
C GLN A 17 1.75 -9.49 -5.20
N VAL A 18 2.03 -8.23 -4.84
CA VAL A 18 2.87 -7.31 -5.61
C VAL A 18 4.30 -7.83 -5.72
N SER A 19 4.86 -8.33 -4.62
CA SER A 19 6.21 -8.92 -4.58
C SER A 19 6.33 -10.13 -5.52
N LYS A 20 5.38 -11.08 -5.45
CA LYS A 20 5.32 -12.25 -6.33
C LYS A 20 5.23 -11.84 -7.80
N THR A 21 4.33 -10.91 -8.12
CA THR A 21 4.13 -10.39 -9.48
C THR A 21 5.40 -9.70 -10.00
N GLY A 22 6.05 -8.87 -9.18
CA GLY A 22 7.28 -8.17 -9.53
C GLY A 22 8.43 -9.14 -9.86
N LYS A 23 8.64 -10.17 -9.02
CA LYS A 23 9.66 -11.20 -9.27
C LYS A 23 9.45 -11.93 -10.61
N ALA A 24 8.22 -12.30 -10.94
CA ALA A 24 7.91 -12.94 -12.22
C ALA A 24 8.18 -11.99 -13.40
N ARG A 25 7.81 -10.72 -13.27
CA ARG A 25 8.04 -9.70 -14.30
C ARG A 25 9.51 -9.37 -14.50
N ASN A 26 10.34 -9.42 -13.46
CA ASN A 26 11.78 -9.20 -13.60
C ASN A 26 12.41 -10.22 -14.56
N ARG A 27 11.96 -11.47 -14.53
CA ARG A 27 12.39 -12.50 -15.51
C ARG A 27 12.00 -12.12 -16.93
N LEU A 28 10.79 -11.61 -17.14
CA LEU A 28 10.32 -11.15 -18.45
C LEU A 28 11.09 -9.92 -18.95
N HIS A 29 11.44 -8.99 -18.06
CA HIS A 29 12.31 -7.86 -18.39
C HIS A 29 13.71 -8.33 -18.82
N ALA A 30 14.29 -9.31 -18.13
CA ALA A 30 15.58 -9.88 -18.51
C ALA A 30 15.52 -10.56 -19.90
N LEU A 31 14.45 -11.32 -20.17
CA LEU A 31 14.22 -11.96 -21.47
C LEU A 31 14.02 -10.94 -22.60
N GLU A 32 13.23 -9.90 -22.36
CA GLU A 32 13.01 -8.81 -23.32
C GLU A 32 14.34 -8.13 -23.67
N LYS A 33 15.14 -7.78 -22.66
CA LYS A 33 16.47 -7.19 -22.85
C LYS A 33 17.42 -8.10 -23.62
N ALA A 34 17.41 -9.41 -23.32
CA ALA A 34 18.24 -10.40 -24.02
C ALA A 34 17.85 -10.54 -25.49
N HIS A 35 16.55 -10.61 -25.81
CA HIS A 35 16.08 -10.65 -27.19
C HIS A 35 16.43 -9.39 -27.96
N ARG A 36 16.31 -8.22 -27.33
CA ARG A 36 16.69 -6.94 -27.94
C ARG A 36 18.19 -6.90 -28.26
N LYS A 37 19.05 -7.30 -27.31
CA LYS A 37 20.51 -7.39 -27.53
C LYS A 37 20.88 -8.35 -28.65
N ALA A 38 20.15 -9.45 -28.80
CA ALA A 38 20.35 -10.44 -29.86
C ALA A 38 19.70 -10.07 -31.21
N GLY A 39 19.25 -8.82 -31.41
CA GLY A 39 18.62 -8.36 -32.66
C GLY A 39 17.21 -8.90 -32.91
N ARG A 40 16.63 -9.67 -31.98
CA ARG A 40 15.28 -10.28 -32.10
C ARG A 40 14.18 -9.28 -31.70
N ILE A 41 14.11 -8.16 -32.40
CA ILE A 41 13.27 -6.99 -32.06
C ILE A 41 11.79 -7.34 -31.99
N ALA A 42 11.25 -8.06 -32.98
CA ALA A 42 9.83 -8.42 -33.01
C ALA A 42 9.39 -9.22 -31.77
N LYS A 43 10.26 -10.09 -31.25
CA LYS A 43 9.99 -10.87 -30.03
C LYS A 43 10.06 -9.98 -28.79
N ALA A 44 11.05 -9.09 -28.69
CA ALA A 44 11.18 -8.15 -27.59
C ALA A 44 9.94 -7.23 -27.48
N GLU A 45 9.47 -6.67 -28.59
CA GLU A 45 8.26 -5.83 -28.62
C GLU A 45 7.00 -6.60 -28.22
N ARG A 46 6.87 -7.85 -28.65
CA ARG A 46 5.74 -8.71 -28.23
C ARG A 46 5.75 -8.97 -26.73
N ILE A 47 6.92 -9.20 -26.12
CA ILE A 47 7.04 -9.35 -24.66
C ILE A 47 6.62 -8.06 -23.97
N ARG A 48 7.12 -6.92 -24.45
CA ARG A 48 6.79 -5.59 -23.91
C ARG A 48 5.30 -5.31 -23.96
N LYS A 49 4.67 -5.44 -25.13
CA LYS A 49 3.25 -5.12 -25.36
C LYS A 49 2.31 -6.07 -24.64
N CYS A 50 2.54 -7.38 -24.74
CA CYS A 50 1.57 -8.36 -24.27
C CYS A 50 1.75 -8.77 -22.80
N ASN A 51 2.96 -8.65 -22.24
CA ASN A 51 3.26 -9.18 -20.91
C ASN A 51 3.67 -8.10 -19.89
N LEU A 52 4.36 -7.05 -20.34
CA LEU A 52 4.93 -6.03 -19.45
C LEU A 52 4.03 -4.80 -19.27
N GLY A 53 2.79 -4.83 -19.78
CA GLY A 53 1.77 -3.81 -19.48
C GLY A 53 1.47 -3.67 -17.98
N ARG A 54 0.92 -2.51 -17.58
CA ARG A 54 0.66 -2.15 -16.18
C ARG A 54 -0.82 -1.99 -15.81
N VAL A 55 -1.75 -2.05 -16.77
CA VAL A 55 -3.20 -1.82 -16.55
C VAL A 55 -3.74 -2.64 -15.37
N LYS A 56 -3.52 -3.96 -15.37
CA LYS A 56 -3.97 -4.85 -14.29
C LYS A 56 -3.29 -4.58 -12.95
N LEU A 57 -2.02 -4.17 -12.96
CA LEU A 57 -1.27 -3.83 -11.74
C LEU A 57 -1.83 -2.55 -11.12
N GLN A 58 -2.13 -1.55 -11.96
CA GLN A 58 -2.69 -0.27 -11.54
C GLN A 58 -4.10 -0.45 -10.99
N ALA A 59 -4.99 -1.13 -11.71
CA ALA A 59 -6.35 -1.41 -11.25
C ALA A 59 -6.38 -2.16 -9.90
N ARG A 60 -5.47 -3.14 -9.72
CA ARG A 60 -5.31 -3.85 -8.44
C ARG A 60 -4.87 -2.90 -7.33
N ARG A 61 -3.86 -2.06 -7.59
CA ARG A 61 -3.35 -1.08 -6.62
C ARG A 61 -4.47 -0.14 -6.18
N ASP A 62 -5.24 0.37 -7.12
CA ASP A 62 -6.27 1.37 -6.85
C ASP A 62 -7.42 0.76 -6.05
N ARG A 63 -7.87 -0.45 -6.41
CA ARG A 63 -8.87 -1.20 -5.64
C ARG A 63 -8.41 -1.48 -4.20
N THR A 64 -7.15 -1.88 -4.01
CA THR A 64 -6.63 -2.11 -2.65
C THR A 64 -6.54 -0.82 -1.86
N LYS A 65 -6.10 0.29 -2.47
CA LYS A 65 -6.07 1.60 -1.81
C LYS A 65 -7.46 2.03 -1.36
N GLN A 66 -8.47 1.90 -2.24
CA GLN A 66 -9.87 2.20 -1.91
C GLN A 66 -10.35 1.34 -0.73
N ARG A 67 -10.10 0.02 -0.77
CA ARG A 67 -10.50 -0.88 0.33
C ARG A 67 -9.85 -0.52 1.66
N LEU A 68 -8.56 -0.20 1.67
CA LEU A 68 -7.86 0.21 2.88
C LEU A 68 -8.35 1.56 3.40
N ARG A 69 -8.66 2.51 2.50
CA ARG A 69 -9.31 3.77 2.87
C ARG A 69 -10.66 3.50 3.53
N THR A 70 -11.52 2.65 2.96
CA THR A 70 -12.80 2.29 3.58
C THR A 70 -12.61 1.74 4.99
N ILE A 71 -11.69 0.78 5.18
CA ILE A 71 -11.42 0.21 6.50
C ILE A 71 -10.90 1.28 7.47
N ALA A 72 -10.01 2.16 7.03
CA ALA A 72 -9.45 3.22 7.86
C ALA A 72 -10.55 4.18 8.35
N TYR A 73 -11.43 4.66 7.47
CA TYR A 73 -12.51 5.59 7.84
C TYR A 73 -13.55 4.92 8.72
N GLN A 74 -13.95 3.68 8.40
CA GLN A 74 -14.85 2.92 9.28
C GLN A 74 -14.26 2.76 10.68
N SER A 75 -12.96 2.46 10.77
CA SER A 75 -12.26 2.34 12.05
C SER A 75 -12.22 3.67 12.80
N ALA A 76 -11.88 4.76 12.12
CA ALA A 76 -11.86 6.10 12.71
C ALA A 76 -13.24 6.51 13.26
N HIS A 77 -14.32 6.26 12.52
CA HIS A 77 -15.68 6.52 13.02
C HIS A 77 -15.97 5.72 14.31
N THR A 78 -15.65 4.43 14.33
CA THR A 78 -15.89 3.58 15.50
C THR A 78 -15.02 3.93 16.71
N ILE A 79 -13.86 4.57 16.50
CA ILE A 79 -13.03 5.12 17.57
C ILE A 79 -13.69 6.39 18.14
N VAL A 80 -14.08 7.31 17.25
CA VAL A 80 -14.70 8.59 17.65
C VAL A 80 -16.11 8.40 18.25
N ASP A 81 -16.80 7.29 17.95
CA ASP A 81 -18.03 6.91 18.67
C ASP A 81 -17.81 6.74 20.18
N LYS A 82 -16.57 6.49 20.61
CA LYS A 82 -16.22 6.12 21.99
C LYS A 82 -15.29 7.11 22.68
N ALA A 83 -14.71 8.04 21.93
CA ALA A 83 -13.69 8.95 22.44
C ALA A 83 -13.82 10.33 21.82
N ALA A 84 -13.93 11.36 22.66
CA ALA A 84 -13.89 12.76 22.26
C ALA A 84 -12.45 13.27 21.99
N MET A 85 -11.45 12.53 22.44
CA MET A 85 -10.04 12.81 22.21
C MET A 85 -9.33 11.55 21.72
N VAL A 86 -8.63 11.66 20.60
CA VAL A 86 -7.93 10.56 19.95
C VAL A 86 -6.45 10.90 19.80
N GLY A 87 -5.59 10.07 20.36
CA GLY A 87 -4.14 10.16 20.18
C GLY A 87 -3.63 9.22 19.09
N SER A 88 -2.67 9.65 18.28
CA SER A 88 -1.96 8.79 17.34
C SER A 88 -0.46 9.07 17.32
N GLU A 89 0.36 8.04 17.19
CA GLU A 89 1.81 8.21 17.04
C GLU A 89 2.18 8.92 15.72
N ASP A 90 3.17 9.82 15.75
CA ASP A 90 3.78 10.36 14.53
C ASP A 90 4.65 9.29 13.83
N LEU A 91 4.11 8.74 12.74
CA LEU A 91 4.81 7.79 11.89
C LEU A 91 5.41 8.41 10.62
N THR A 92 5.57 9.73 10.54
CA THR A 92 6.24 10.39 9.40
C THR A 92 7.73 10.04 9.37
N SER A 93 8.36 9.93 10.54
CA SER A 93 9.75 9.54 10.69
C SER A 93 9.95 8.02 10.51
N PRO A 94 11.10 7.58 9.97
CA PRO A 94 11.47 6.17 9.99
C PRO A 94 11.58 5.66 11.43
N ILE A 95 10.94 4.52 11.71
CA ILE A 95 11.03 3.86 13.02
C ILE A 95 12.48 3.39 13.22
N LYS A 96 13.21 4.04 14.14
CA LYS A 96 14.61 3.77 14.46
C LYS A 96 14.78 2.35 15.04
N GLY A 97 15.95 1.74 14.82
CA GLY A 97 16.37 0.49 15.48
C GLY A 97 15.91 -0.82 14.82
N LYS A 98 14.99 -0.79 13.85
CA LYS A 98 14.66 -1.98 13.05
C LYS A 98 15.47 -1.93 11.75
N SER A 99 16.50 -2.78 11.66
CA SER A 99 17.14 -3.08 10.37
C SER A 99 16.05 -3.31 9.32
N GLN A 100 16.22 -2.69 8.16
CA GLN A 100 15.18 -2.45 7.16
C GLN A 100 14.77 -3.76 6.47
N TRP A 101 13.84 -4.50 7.08
CA TRP A 101 13.30 -5.70 6.44
C TRP A 101 12.50 -5.27 5.23
N ARG A 102 13.00 -5.59 4.02
CA ARG A 102 12.36 -5.27 2.73
C ARG A 102 10.86 -5.60 2.67
N HIS A 103 10.43 -6.61 3.43
CA HIS A 103 9.03 -6.99 3.57
C HIS A 103 8.24 -5.99 4.42
N TYR A 104 8.79 -5.59 5.56
CA TYR A 104 8.21 -4.57 6.45
C TYR A 104 8.08 -3.24 5.73
N ASN A 105 9.13 -2.74 5.09
CA ASN A 105 9.11 -1.45 4.38
C ASN A 105 8.08 -1.40 3.25
N ARG A 106 7.91 -2.53 2.53
CA ARG A 106 6.91 -2.63 1.46
C ARG A 106 5.49 -2.60 2.03
N ARG A 107 5.26 -3.15 3.22
CA ARG A 107 3.98 -3.10 3.92
C ARG A 107 3.75 -1.69 4.52
N MET A 108 4.73 -1.15 5.23
CA MET A 108 4.70 0.15 5.89
C MET A 108 5.10 1.32 4.98
N SER A 109 4.81 1.21 3.69
CA SER A 109 5.04 2.30 2.74
C SER A 109 4.22 3.54 3.10
N ALA A 110 4.75 4.73 2.83
CA ALA A 110 4.19 6.02 3.23
C ALA A 110 2.69 6.19 2.94
N TRP A 111 2.19 5.64 1.83
CA TRP A 111 0.77 5.74 1.49
C TRP A 111 -0.17 5.03 2.48
N ALA A 112 0.22 3.89 3.05
CA ALA A 112 -0.65 3.14 3.96
C ALA A 112 -0.77 3.83 5.32
N LYS A 113 0.34 4.40 5.80
CA LYS A 113 0.39 5.20 7.03
C LYS A 113 -0.37 6.52 6.87
N GLY A 114 -0.18 7.20 5.73
CA GLY A 114 -0.89 8.44 5.42
C GLY A 114 -2.40 8.28 5.39
N VAL A 115 -2.92 7.14 4.89
CA VAL A 115 -4.37 6.87 4.87
C VAL A 115 -4.97 6.76 6.28
N LEU A 116 -4.24 6.18 7.24
CA LEU A 116 -4.71 6.08 8.64
C LEU A 116 -4.71 7.45 9.33
N ALA A 117 -3.61 8.20 9.19
CA ALA A 117 -3.49 9.54 9.76
C ALA A 117 -4.57 10.47 9.20
N GLN A 118 -4.74 10.49 7.88
CA GLN A 118 -5.77 11.28 7.21
C GLN A 118 -7.19 10.89 7.66
N ALA A 119 -7.47 9.59 7.82
CA ALA A 119 -8.79 9.15 8.27
C ALA A 119 -9.11 9.60 9.70
N LEU A 120 -8.13 9.56 10.61
CA LEU A 120 -8.32 10.04 11.98
C LEU A 120 -8.54 11.56 12.00
N ASP A 121 -7.69 12.32 11.31
CA ASP A 121 -7.75 13.78 11.25
C ASP A 121 -9.09 14.27 10.68
N GLU A 122 -9.50 13.75 9.52
CA GLU A 122 -10.75 14.13 8.86
C GLU A 122 -11.99 13.74 9.69
N VAL A 123 -12.02 12.54 10.27
CA VAL A 123 -13.18 12.07 11.03
C VAL A 123 -13.29 12.77 12.38
N CYS A 124 -12.16 13.04 13.07
CA CYS A 124 -12.18 13.82 14.30
C CYS A 124 -12.69 15.24 14.03
N THR A 125 -12.16 15.89 12.99
CA THR A 125 -12.62 17.21 12.54
C THR A 125 -14.12 17.22 12.22
N GLN A 126 -14.60 16.25 11.44
CA GLN A 126 -16.01 16.15 11.04
C GLN A 126 -16.95 15.97 12.24
N ARG A 127 -16.51 15.27 13.29
CA ARG A 127 -17.34 14.91 14.45
C ARG A 127 -17.10 15.77 15.68
N GLY A 128 -16.27 16.80 15.58
CA GLY A 128 -15.93 17.68 16.71
C GLY A 128 -15.12 17.00 17.81
N ALA A 129 -14.37 15.95 17.47
CA ALA A 129 -13.42 15.31 18.37
C ALA A 129 -12.02 15.92 18.19
N THR A 130 -11.20 15.86 19.23
CA THR A 130 -9.82 16.36 19.20
C THR A 130 -8.87 15.25 18.73
N HIS A 131 -8.13 15.48 17.65
CA HIS A 131 -7.04 14.61 17.23
C HIS A 131 -5.70 15.19 17.68
N VAL A 132 -4.89 14.39 18.37
CA VAL A 132 -3.54 14.76 18.82
C VAL A 132 -2.54 13.76 18.24
N VAL A 133 -1.50 14.30 17.59
CA VAL A 133 -0.35 13.50 17.16
C VAL A 133 0.70 13.55 18.27
N VAL A 134 1.17 12.38 18.70
CA VAL A 134 2.10 12.19 19.84
C VAL A 134 3.42 11.59 19.36
#